data_AF-A0A6P6TRD8-F1
#
_entry.id   AF-A0A6P6TRD8-F1
#
_cell.length_a   1.000
_cell.length_b   1.000
_cell.length_c   1.000
_cell.angle_alpha   90.00
_cell.angle_beta   90.00
_cell.angle_gamma   90.00
#
_symmetry.space_group_name_H-M   'P 1'
#
loop_
_entity.id
_entity.type
_entity.pdbx_description
1 polymer ?
#
loop_
_entity_poly.entity_id
_entity_poly.type
_entity_poly.pdbx_seq_one_letter_code
_entity_poly.pdbx_strand_id
1 'polypeptide(L)'
;MVSCSRCYLHRSIRVVNFVINAIGVAMIVYSLWLLKKWKDGVDELDLASPVPTPWFIYTCLGVGIVVCLSTLLGHSIANCISNSLLAVYIVSICSLLLVQAVIIVIVFYKTNWEMQISIYIDGNHEEFKNFVLFHVEMCRLISISVLVAQLIVALLAGILWAVGCEPNLHCSSSDPPNFTYSFLDDRTSSLSDCTRLPERSFQDHNIGQTLRNSFA
;
A
#
# COMPACT_ATOMS: atom_id res chain seq x y z
N MET A 1 -4.59 3.29 33.42
CA MET A 1 -4.56 3.73 32.01
C MET A 1 -4.86 2.53 31.14
N VAL A 2 -6.07 2.42 30.60
CA VAL A 2 -6.45 1.28 29.76
C VAL A 2 -6.05 1.63 28.33
N SER A 3 -4.95 1.05 27.85
CA SER A 3 -4.53 1.21 26.46
C SER A 3 -5.62 0.62 25.55
N CYS A 4 -6.27 1.46 24.74
CA CYS A 4 -7.27 1.01 23.78
C CYS A 4 -6.61 0.09 22.75
N SER A 5 -7.01 -1.19 22.72
CA SER A 5 -6.46 -2.21 21.80
C SER A 5 -6.50 -1.78 20.33
N ARG A 6 -7.47 -0.93 19.94
CA ARG A 6 -7.57 -0.34 18.60
C ARG A 6 -6.40 0.61 18.30
N CYS A 7 -5.98 1.43 19.26
CA CYS A 7 -4.82 2.31 19.11
C CYS A 7 -3.53 1.52 18.94
N TYR A 8 -3.41 0.38 19.64
CA TYR A 8 -2.28 -0.52 19.49
C TYR A 8 -2.27 -1.18 18.10
N LEU A 9 -3.40 -1.72 17.65
CA LEU A 9 -3.53 -2.32 16.31
C LEU A 9 -3.22 -1.30 15.19
N HIS A 10 -3.77 -0.09 15.28
CA HIS A 10 -3.51 0.96 14.31
C HIS A 10 -2.03 1.37 14.27
N ARG A 11 -1.38 1.49 15.44
CA ARG A 11 0.06 1.75 15.53
C ARG A 11 0.88 0.63 14.91
N SER A 12 0.53 -0.63 15.19
CA SER A 12 1.20 -1.81 14.64
C SER A 12 1.08 -1.89 13.12
N ILE A 13 -0.12 -1.67 12.55
CA ILE A 13 -0.32 -1.63 11.09
C ILE A 13 0.58 -0.57 10.44
N ARG A 14 0.66 0.64 11.04
CA ARG A 14 1.54 1.71 10.54
C ARG A 14 3.02 1.33 10.57
N VAL A 15 3.48 0.70 11.66
CA VAL A 15 4.88 0.24 11.78
C VAL A 15 5.19 -0.85 10.77
N VAL A 16 4.34 -1.87 10.64
CA VAL A 16 4.57 -2.96 9.69
C VAL A 16 4.53 -2.44 8.24
N ASN A 17 3.63 -1.51 7.91
CA ASN A 17 3.62 -0.85 6.60
C ASN A 17 4.93 -0.08 6.33
N PHE A 18 5.47 0.63 7.33
CA PHE A 18 6.77 1.29 7.19
C PHE A 18 7.91 0.28 6.95
N VAL A 19 7.90 -0.84 7.66
CA VAL A 19 8.87 -1.93 7.48
C VAL A 19 8.76 -2.54 6.08
N ILE A 20 7.55 -2.82 5.60
CA ILE A 20 7.31 -3.33 4.24
C ILE A 20 7.82 -2.34 3.18
N ASN A 21 7.60 -1.03 3.37
CA ASN A 21 8.12 0.00 2.48
C ASN A 21 9.65 0.01 2.46
N ALA A 22 10.28 -0.06 3.64
CA ALA A 22 11.74 -0.11 3.75
C ALA A 22 12.32 -1.36 3.05
N ILE A 23 11.68 -2.53 3.22
CA ILE A 23 12.05 -3.75 2.52
C ILE A 23 11.86 -3.60 1.00
N GLY A 24 10.77 -2.99 0.55
CA GLY A 24 10.52 -2.71 -0.87
C GLY A 24 11.60 -1.81 -1.49
N VAL A 25 11.98 -0.73 -0.81
CA VAL A 25 13.08 0.15 -1.24
C VAL A 25 14.40 -0.60 -1.27
N ALA A 26 14.71 -1.38 -0.23
CA ALA A 26 15.91 -2.21 -0.19
C ALA A 26 15.93 -3.23 -1.34
N MET A 27 14.78 -3.83 -1.68
CA MET A 27 14.64 -4.75 -2.80
C MET A 27 14.92 -4.07 -4.14
N ILE A 28 14.46 -2.83 -4.34
CA ILE A 28 14.76 -2.04 -5.55
C ILE A 28 16.27 -1.77 -5.65
N VAL A 29 16.87 -1.25 -4.57
CA VAL A 29 18.31 -0.95 -4.53
C VAL A 29 19.15 -2.21 -4.76
N TYR A 30 18.78 -3.32 -4.11
CA TYR A 30 19.43 -4.61 -4.27
C TYR A 30 19.30 -5.14 -5.70
N SER A 31 18.13 -5.01 -6.33
CA SER A 31 17.91 -5.45 -7.71
C SER A 31 18.72 -4.62 -8.70
N LEU A 32 18.83 -3.30 -8.49
CA LEU A 32 19.68 -2.42 -9.31
C LEU A 32 21.17 -2.76 -9.14
N TRP A 33 21.60 -3.04 -7.91
CA TRP A 33 22.96 -3.49 -7.62
C TRP A 33 23.26 -4.83 -8.30
N LEU A 34 22.32 -5.78 -8.23
CA LEU A 34 22.46 -7.09 -8.86
C LEU A 34 22.45 -6.98 -10.38
N LEU A 35 21.66 -6.07 -10.97
CA LEU A 35 21.66 -5.78 -12.40
C LEU A 35 23.02 -5.24 -12.85
N LYS A 36 23.61 -4.33 -12.07
CA LYS A 36 24.96 -3.82 -12.34
C LYS A 36 25.99 -4.94 -12.30
N LYS A 37 25.98 -5.75 -11.23
CA LYS A 37 26.88 -6.90 -11.08
C LYS A 37 26.72 -7.93 -12.18
N TRP A 38 25.49 -8.20 -12.61
CA TRP A 38 25.21 -9.06 -13.76
C TRP A 38 25.88 -8.52 -15.02
N LYS A 39 25.71 -7.22 -15.31
CA LYS A 39 26.32 -6.60 -16.49
C LYS A 39 27.84 -6.70 -16.45
N ASP A 40 28.45 -6.35 -15.31
CA ASP A 40 29.91 -6.41 -15.14
C ASP A 40 30.43 -7.87 -15.27
N GLY A 41 29.72 -8.85 -14.71
CA GLY A 41 30.09 -10.27 -14.85
C GLY A 41 29.90 -10.81 -16.27
N VAL A 42 28.92 -10.33 -17.02
CA VAL A 42 28.75 -10.66 -18.45
C VAL A 42 29.87 -10.04 -19.29
N ASP A 43 30.26 -8.80 -19.00
CA ASP A 43 31.33 -8.09 -19.71
C ASP A 43 32.69 -8.84 -19.56
N GLU A 44 32.92 -9.49 -18.42
CA GLU A 44 34.14 -10.27 -18.14
C GLU A 44 34.18 -11.65 -18.84
N LEU A 45 33.02 -12.20 -19.21
CA LEU A 45 32.91 -13.52 -19.84
C LEU A 45 33.27 -13.52 -21.34
N ASP A 46 33.60 -12.36 -21.92
CA ASP A 46 34.00 -12.16 -23.33
C ASP A 46 33.15 -12.98 -24.33
N LEU A 47 31.82 -13.01 -24.06
CA LEU A 47 30.89 -13.89 -24.76
C LEU A 47 30.60 -13.33 -26.15
N ALA A 48 31.19 -13.95 -27.17
CA ALA A 48 30.76 -13.85 -28.57
C ALA A 48 29.32 -14.38 -28.83
N SER A 49 28.58 -14.75 -27.77
CA SER A 49 27.23 -15.34 -27.81
C SER A 49 26.18 -14.41 -27.19
N PRO A 50 24.91 -14.50 -27.63
CA PRO A 50 23.83 -13.67 -27.12
C PRO A 50 23.67 -13.84 -25.60
N VAL A 51 23.83 -12.73 -24.89
CA VAL A 51 23.73 -12.66 -23.43
C VAL A 51 22.31 -13.04 -22.98
N PRO A 52 22.14 -13.99 -22.04
CA PRO A 52 20.83 -14.28 -21.47
C PRO A 52 20.28 -13.06 -20.74
N THR A 53 19.02 -12.70 -21.03
CA THR A 53 18.35 -11.62 -20.32
C THR A 53 18.00 -12.08 -18.89
N PRO A 54 18.45 -11.36 -17.84
CA PRO A 54 18.22 -11.77 -16.46
C PRO A 54 16.81 -11.38 -16.01
N TRP A 55 15.81 -12.06 -16.58
CA TRP A 55 14.39 -11.81 -16.33
C TRP A 55 14.05 -11.81 -14.83
N PHE A 56 14.72 -12.64 -14.02
CA PHE A 56 14.50 -12.71 -12.57
C PHE A 56 14.82 -11.38 -11.86
N ILE A 57 15.90 -10.69 -12.25
CA ILE A 57 16.28 -9.40 -11.67
C ILE A 57 15.20 -8.36 -11.94
N TYR A 58 14.65 -8.34 -13.16
CA TYR A 58 13.54 -7.46 -13.52
C TYR A 58 12.26 -7.80 -12.76
N THR A 59 11.98 -9.08 -12.50
CA THR A 59 10.83 -9.46 -11.66
C THR A 59 11.00 -9.00 -10.21
N CYS A 60 12.19 -9.17 -9.60
CA CYS A 60 12.48 -8.68 -8.25
C CYS A 60 12.36 -7.15 -8.19
N LEU A 61 12.87 -6.43 -9.19
CA LEU A 61 12.76 -4.98 -9.31
C LEU A 61 11.28 -4.53 -9.42
N GLY A 62 10.52 -5.16 -10.31
CA GLY A 62 9.11 -4.85 -10.54
C GLY A 62 8.26 -5.08 -9.29
N VAL A 63 8.47 -6.21 -8.59
CA VAL A 63 7.80 -6.50 -7.32
C VAL A 63 8.12 -5.42 -6.29
N GLY A 64 9.39 -5.02 -6.14
CA GLY A 64 9.79 -3.95 -5.22
C GLY A 64 9.09 -2.61 -5.53
N ILE A 65 9.04 -2.20 -6.79
CA ILE A 65 8.35 -0.98 -7.23
C ILE A 65 6.85 -1.03 -6.88
N VAL A 66 6.20 -2.14 -7.23
CA VAL A 66 4.78 -2.35 -6.98
C VAL A 66 4.46 -2.31 -5.47
N VAL A 67 5.29 -2.93 -4.62
CA VAL A 67 5.17 -2.87 -3.15
C VAL A 67 5.29 -1.45 -2.62
N CYS A 68 6.26 -0.68 -3.10
CA CYS A 68 6.48 0.71 -2.70
C CYS A 68 5.28 1.60 -3.08
N LEU A 69 4.80 1.50 -4.33
CA LEU A 69 3.65 2.29 -4.80
C LEU A 69 2.39 2.00 -3.97
N SER A 70 2.12 0.73 -3.68
CA SER A 70 0.98 0.35 -2.86
C SER A 70 1.08 0.85 -1.42
N THR A 71 2.29 0.95 -0.87
CA THR A 71 2.48 1.48 0.48
C THR A 71 2.30 3.00 0.53
N LEU A 72 2.68 3.72 -0.53
CA LEU A 72 2.42 5.16 -0.67
C LEU A 72 0.91 5.47 -0.70
N LEU A 73 0.14 4.67 -1.44
CA LEU A 73 -1.34 4.76 -1.43
C LEU A 73 -1.92 4.53 -0.04
N GLY A 74 -1.31 3.64 0.75
CA GLY A 74 -1.66 3.40 2.15
C GLY A 74 -1.36 4.58 3.08
N HIS A 75 -0.34 5.39 2.79
CA HIS A 75 0.00 6.56 3.60
C HIS A 75 -1.00 7.71 3.41
N SER A 76 -1.55 7.85 2.19
CA SER A 76 -2.56 8.85 1.86
C SER A 76 -3.90 8.68 2.62
N ILE A 77 -4.13 7.53 3.25
CA ILE A 77 -5.31 7.26 4.10
C ILE A 77 -5.38 8.23 5.30
N ALA A 78 -4.25 8.79 5.74
CA ALA A 78 -4.23 9.74 6.85
C ALA A 78 -4.83 11.12 6.50
N ASN A 79 -4.91 11.47 5.21
CA ASN A 79 -5.28 12.82 4.76
C ASN A 79 -6.66 12.91 4.10
N CYS A 80 -7.33 11.79 3.81
CA CYS A 80 -8.62 11.78 3.11
C CYS A 80 -9.67 10.92 3.83
N ILE A 81 -10.71 11.59 4.34
CA ILE A 81 -11.85 11.03 5.08
C ILE A 81 -12.88 10.45 4.09
N SER A 82 -12.53 9.42 3.32
CA SER A 82 -13.51 8.72 2.48
C SER A 82 -13.44 7.20 2.63
N ASN A 83 -14.59 6.58 2.94
CA ASN A 83 -14.73 5.14 3.14
C ASN A 83 -14.32 4.33 1.88
N SER A 84 -14.44 4.93 0.70
CA SER A 84 -14.00 4.35 -0.58
C SER A 84 -12.49 4.10 -0.63
N LEU A 85 -11.68 4.98 -0.03
CA LEU A 85 -10.22 4.89 -0.09
C LEU A 85 -9.66 3.71 0.72
N LEU A 86 -10.29 3.40 1.86
CA LEU A 86 -9.94 2.23 2.66
C LEU A 86 -10.25 0.93 1.92
N ALA A 87 -11.40 0.86 1.24
CA ALA A 87 -11.76 -0.28 0.41
C ALA A 87 -10.77 -0.48 -0.74
N VAL A 88 -10.38 0.60 -1.43
CA VAL A 88 -9.34 0.57 -2.48
C VAL A 88 -8.00 0.07 -1.93
N TYR A 89 -7.61 0.48 -0.72
CA TYR A 89 -6.39 0.00 -0.07
C TYR A 89 -6.43 -1.51 0.25
N ILE A 90 -7.54 -2.01 0.81
CA ILE A 90 -7.70 -3.45 1.10
C ILE A 90 -7.66 -4.26 -0.21
N VAL A 91 -8.38 -3.83 -1.24
CA VAL A 91 -8.36 -4.48 -2.57
C VAL A 91 -6.96 -4.44 -3.18
N SER A 92 -6.23 -3.34 -3.02
CA SER A 92 -4.84 -3.22 -3.49
C SER A 92 -3.94 -4.25 -2.79
N ILE A 93 -3.97 -4.35 -1.46
CA ILE A 93 -3.18 -5.34 -0.71
C ILE A 93 -3.55 -6.77 -1.11
N CYS A 94 -4.84 -7.09 -1.22
CA CYS A 94 -5.26 -8.42 -1.65
C CYS A 94 -4.77 -8.76 -3.06
N SER A 95 -4.85 -7.81 -3.99
CA SER A 95 -4.35 -7.99 -5.36
C SER A 95 -2.84 -8.21 -5.39
N LEU A 96 -2.08 -7.47 -4.56
CA LEU A 96 -0.63 -7.66 -4.43
C LEU A 96 -0.27 -9.04 -3.91
N LEU A 97 -0.97 -9.51 -2.87
CA LEU A 97 -0.75 -10.84 -2.30
C LEU A 97 -0.95 -11.94 -3.35
N LEU A 98 -2.03 -11.84 -4.13
CA LEU A 98 -2.34 -12.81 -5.19
C LEU A 98 -1.28 -12.77 -6.30
N VAL A 99 -0.95 -11.58 -6.79
CA VAL A 99 0.06 -11.41 -7.85
C VAL A 99 1.43 -11.90 -7.39
N GLN A 100 1.86 -11.54 -6.18
CA GLN A 100 3.13 -12.02 -5.62
C GLN A 100 3.15 -13.54 -5.45
N ALA A 101 2.08 -14.14 -4.92
CA ALA A 101 2.00 -15.59 -4.78
C ALA A 101 2.10 -16.30 -6.14
N VAL A 102 1.41 -15.80 -7.17
CA VAL A 102 1.48 -16.33 -8.54
C VAL A 102 2.90 -16.20 -9.10
N ILE A 103 3.53 -15.03 -8.97
CA ILE A 103 4.91 -14.82 -9.40
C ILE A 103 5.83 -15.80 -8.67
N ILE A 104 5.74 -15.94 -7.35
CA ILE A 104 6.62 -16.84 -6.58
C ILE A 104 6.50 -18.29 -7.08
N VAL A 105 5.28 -18.78 -7.31
CA VAL A 105 5.05 -20.15 -7.78
C VAL A 105 5.60 -20.35 -9.19
N ILE A 106 5.33 -19.44 -10.13
CA ILE A 106 5.79 -19.55 -11.52
C ILE A 106 7.31 -19.40 -11.59
N VAL A 107 7.87 -18.42 -10.90
CA VAL A 107 9.28 -18.06 -11.01
C VAL A 107 10.15 -19.01 -10.20
N PHE A 108 9.87 -19.24 -8.92
CA PHE A 108 10.77 -19.99 -8.05
C PHE A 108 10.50 -21.49 -7.99
N TYR A 109 9.24 -21.93 -8.16
CA TYR A 109 8.90 -23.35 -8.02
C TYR A 109 8.86 -24.07 -9.37
N LYS A 110 8.29 -23.43 -10.40
CA LYS A 110 8.18 -24.05 -11.74
C LYS A 110 9.46 -23.93 -12.57
N THR A 111 10.30 -22.94 -12.33
CA THR A 111 11.55 -22.76 -13.08
C THR A 111 12.66 -23.64 -12.52
N ASN A 112 13.21 -24.53 -13.36
CA ASN A 112 14.40 -25.28 -13.01
C ASN A 112 15.66 -24.42 -13.28
N TRP A 113 16.07 -23.65 -12.28
CA TRP A 113 17.18 -22.69 -12.38
C TRP A 113 18.50 -23.33 -12.79
N GLU A 114 18.78 -24.56 -12.33
CA GLU A 114 20.01 -25.27 -12.71
C GLU A 114 20.07 -25.55 -14.22
N MET A 115 18.96 -26.00 -14.79
CA MET A 115 18.84 -26.27 -16.23
C MET A 115 18.89 -24.98 -17.04
N GLN A 116 18.13 -23.96 -16.65
CA GLN A 116 18.11 -22.67 -17.35
C GLN A 116 19.50 -22.03 -17.38
N ILE A 117 20.24 -22.07 -16.27
CA ILE A 117 21.58 -21.47 -16.21
C ILE A 117 22.59 -22.29 -17.01
N SER A 118 22.52 -23.64 -16.97
CA SER A 118 23.45 -24.52 -17.70
C SER A 118 23.38 -24.39 -19.23
N ILE A 119 22.25 -23.94 -19.78
CA ILE A 119 22.10 -23.70 -21.22
C ILE A 119 22.94 -22.50 -21.67
N TYR A 120 23.14 -21.51 -20.78
CA TYR A 120 23.82 -20.26 -21.13
C TYR A 120 25.24 -20.13 -20.56
N ILE A 121 25.56 -20.87 -19.49
CA ILE A 121 26.87 -20.83 -18.83
C ILE A 121 27.54 -22.19 -19.02
N ASP A 122 28.58 -22.23 -19.87
CA ASP A 122 29.42 -23.42 -20.08
C ASP A 122 30.17 -23.80 -18.80
N GLY A 123 30.60 -25.07 -18.70
CA GLY A 123 31.22 -25.67 -17.51
C GLY A 123 32.49 -24.97 -17.00
N ASN A 124 33.08 -24.07 -17.79
CA ASN A 124 34.27 -23.31 -17.43
C ASN A 124 34.01 -22.12 -16.48
N HIS A 125 32.75 -21.75 -16.22
CA HIS A 125 32.38 -20.56 -15.42
C HIS A 125 31.51 -20.91 -14.20
N GLU A 126 31.92 -21.94 -13.46
CA GLU A 126 31.20 -22.47 -12.29
C GLU A 126 31.03 -21.43 -11.17
N GLU A 127 32.00 -20.52 -11.00
CA GLU A 127 31.95 -19.44 -10.01
C GLU A 127 30.78 -18.46 -10.28
N PHE A 128 30.61 -18.03 -11.52
CA PHE A 128 29.52 -17.15 -11.93
C PHE A 128 28.16 -17.85 -11.81
N LYS A 129 28.09 -19.15 -12.17
CA LYS A 129 26.88 -19.96 -11.96
C LYS A 129 26.47 -20.00 -10.48
N ASN A 130 27.41 -20.27 -9.57
CA ASN A 130 27.14 -20.33 -8.13
C ASN A 130 26.73 -18.97 -7.57
N PHE A 131 27.35 -17.88 -8.05
CA PHE A 131 26.95 -16.51 -7.73
C PHE A 131 25.47 -16.24 -8.09
N VAL A 132 25.06 -16.57 -9.32
CA VAL A 132 23.68 -16.35 -9.78
C VAL A 132 22.69 -17.20 -8.99
N LEU A 133 22.98 -18.49 -8.78
CA LEU A 133 22.11 -19.39 -7.99
C LEU A 133 21.92 -18.88 -6.56
N PHE A 134 23.00 -18.42 -5.91
CA PHE A 134 22.92 -17.84 -4.58
C PHE A 134 22.02 -16.60 -4.56
N HIS A 135 22.17 -15.68 -5.52
CA HIS A 135 21.35 -14.47 -5.55
C HIS A 135 19.88 -14.71 -5.92
N VAL A 136 19.58 -15.73 -6.73
CA VAL A 136 18.20 -16.19 -6.99
C VAL A 136 17.57 -16.70 -5.69
N GLU A 137 18.29 -17.53 -4.92
CA GLU A 137 17.81 -18.03 -3.63
C GLU A 137 17.57 -16.90 -2.63
N MET A 138 18.46 -15.91 -2.59
CA MET A 138 18.27 -14.72 -1.77
C MET A 138 17.04 -13.91 -2.22
N CYS A 139 16.81 -13.69 -3.53
CA CYS A 139 15.59 -13.02 -3.98
C CYS A 139 14.33 -13.83 -3.63
N ARG A 140 14.39 -15.17 -3.68
CA ARG A 140 13.29 -16.05 -3.25
C ARG A 140 12.92 -15.79 -1.79
N LEU A 141 13.91 -15.79 -0.90
CA LEU A 141 13.70 -15.56 0.53
C LEU A 141 13.15 -14.15 0.81
N ILE A 142 13.68 -13.12 0.15
CA ILE A 142 13.20 -11.74 0.30
C ILE A 142 11.74 -11.64 -0.20
N SER A 143 11.41 -12.26 -1.33
CA SER A 143 10.05 -12.25 -1.88
C SER A 143 9.05 -12.96 -0.97
N ILE A 144 9.40 -14.12 -0.39
CA ILE A 144 8.57 -14.82 0.60
C ILE A 144 8.40 -13.97 1.87
N SER A 145 9.47 -13.33 2.35
CA SER A 145 9.42 -12.45 3.51
C SER A 145 8.43 -11.29 3.32
N VAL A 146 8.43 -10.66 2.14
CA VAL A 146 7.45 -9.62 1.78
C VAL A 146 6.03 -10.16 1.76
N LEU A 147 5.80 -11.33 1.17
CA LEU A 147 4.48 -11.97 1.12
C LEU A 147 3.93 -12.23 2.54
N VAL A 148 4.78 -12.76 3.43
CA VAL A 148 4.41 -13.03 4.84
C VAL A 148 4.09 -11.71 5.57
N ALA A 149 4.93 -10.68 5.41
CA ALA A 149 4.69 -9.39 6.05
C ALA A 149 3.38 -8.74 5.56
N GLN A 150 3.10 -8.79 4.25
CA GLN A 150 1.85 -8.30 3.69
C GLN A 150 0.63 -9.09 4.19
N LEU A 151 0.75 -10.42 4.33
CA LEU A 151 -0.31 -11.25 4.88
C LEU A 151 -0.63 -10.87 6.33
N ILE A 152 0.40 -10.61 7.15
CA ILE A 152 0.21 -10.13 8.53
C ILE A 152 -0.53 -8.80 8.56
N VAL A 153 -0.16 -7.84 7.70
CA VAL A 153 -0.88 -6.56 7.59
C VAL A 153 -2.33 -6.77 7.19
N ALA A 154 -2.59 -7.62 6.19
CA ALA A 154 -3.94 -7.93 5.74
C ALA A 154 -4.78 -8.56 6.86
N LEU A 155 -4.21 -9.48 7.65
CA LEU A 155 -4.86 -10.08 8.81
C LEU A 155 -5.17 -9.03 9.89
N LEU A 156 -4.20 -8.18 10.24
CA LEU A 156 -4.41 -7.10 11.21
C LEU A 156 -5.48 -6.10 10.76
N ALA A 157 -5.50 -5.75 9.46
CA ALA A 157 -6.53 -4.91 8.87
C ALA A 157 -7.90 -5.60 8.89
N GLY A 158 -7.96 -6.90 8.60
CA GLY A 158 -9.19 -7.70 8.67
C GLY A 158 -9.74 -7.82 10.09
N ILE A 159 -8.88 -7.99 11.09
CA ILE A 159 -9.27 -7.97 12.51
C ILE A 159 -9.80 -6.60 12.89
N LEU A 160 -9.11 -5.51 12.51
CA LEU A 160 -9.56 -4.15 12.78
C LEU A 160 -10.92 -3.86 12.14
N TRP A 161 -11.16 -4.37 10.93
CA TRP A 161 -12.45 -4.30 10.25
C TRP A 161 -13.54 -5.10 11.00
N ALA A 162 -13.25 -6.34 11.40
CA ALA A 162 -14.18 -7.22 12.10
C ALA A 162 -14.56 -6.73 13.50
N VAL A 163 -13.65 -6.02 14.19
CA VAL A 163 -13.92 -5.36 15.49
C VAL A 163 -14.88 -4.16 15.33
N GLY A 164 -15.27 -3.80 14.11
CA GLY A 164 -16.24 -2.78 13.80
C GLY A 164 -15.63 -1.40 13.65
N CYS A 165 -16.01 -0.67 12.62
CA CYS A 165 -15.75 0.76 12.52
C CYS A 165 -16.83 1.46 13.35
N GLU A 166 -16.59 1.73 14.63
CA GLU A 166 -17.31 2.80 15.31
C GLU A 166 -16.45 4.06 15.27
N PRO A 167 -16.72 4.98 14.32
CA PRO A 167 -16.36 6.37 14.44
C PRO A 167 -17.51 7.09 15.16
N ASN A 168 -17.84 6.67 16.38
CA ASN A 168 -18.69 7.53 17.21
C ASN A 168 -17.78 8.59 17.83
N LEU A 169 -17.90 9.81 17.28
CA LEU A 169 -17.56 11.05 17.95
C LEU A 169 -18.25 11.08 19.33
N HIS A 170 -17.60 10.49 20.32
CA HIS A 170 -17.79 10.84 21.73
C HIS A 170 -16.57 10.35 22.51
N CYS A 171 -15.43 11.00 22.28
CA CYS A 171 -14.64 11.34 23.46
C CYS A 171 -15.54 12.24 24.29
N SER A 172 -16.29 11.67 25.25
CA SER A 172 -16.77 12.46 26.37
C SER A 172 -15.54 13.15 26.93
N SER A 173 -15.52 14.48 26.77
CA SER A 173 -14.75 15.37 27.60
C SER A 173 -14.90 14.88 29.03
N SER A 174 -13.86 14.24 29.57
CA SER A 174 -13.71 14.20 31.01
C SER A 174 -13.28 15.61 31.39
N ASP A 175 -14.27 16.48 31.59
CA ASP A 175 -14.08 17.82 32.12
C ASP A 175 -13.33 17.72 33.46
N PRO A 176 -12.20 18.41 33.64
CA PRO A 176 -11.80 18.94 34.93
C PRO A 176 -12.34 20.38 35.09
N PRO A 177 -12.55 20.84 36.33
CA PRO A 177 -13.40 21.98 36.62
C PRO A 177 -12.82 23.30 36.10
N ASN A 178 -13.74 24.11 35.60
CA ASN A 178 -13.69 25.55 35.34
C ASN A 178 -12.50 26.31 35.95
N PHE A 179 -11.62 26.84 35.09
CA PHE A 179 -10.82 28.02 35.40
C PHE A 179 -11.04 29.06 34.31
N THR A 180 -11.88 30.03 34.65
CA THR A 180 -12.03 31.35 34.06
C THR A 180 -10.73 31.89 33.46
N TYR A 181 -10.69 32.08 32.15
CA TYR A 181 -10.10 33.27 31.53
C TYR A 181 -11.00 33.75 30.40
N SER A 182 -11.17 35.06 30.39
CA SER A 182 -12.24 35.81 29.76
C SER A 182 -11.71 36.60 28.56
N PHE A 183 -12.64 37.02 27.71
CA PHE A 183 -12.67 38.36 27.08
C PHE A 183 -11.78 38.63 25.84
N LEU A 184 -12.46 38.66 24.69
CA LEU A 184 -12.25 39.49 23.48
C LEU A 184 -11.23 39.07 22.40
N ASP A 185 -11.60 39.45 21.16
CA ASP A 185 -10.89 39.45 19.86
C ASP A 185 -10.82 38.14 19.06
N ASP A 186 -11.18 38.06 17.78
CA ASP A 186 -11.90 38.94 16.86
C ASP A 186 -12.39 38.04 15.70
N ARG A 187 -13.59 38.33 15.18
CA ARG A 187 -14.24 37.61 14.08
C ARG A 187 -14.22 38.54 12.87
N THR A 188 -13.16 38.54 12.06
CA THR A 188 -13.23 38.93 10.63
C THR A 188 -11.95 38.57 9.84
N SER A 189 -12.15 38.18 8.56
CA SER A 189 -11.17 37.95 7.47
C SER A 189 -10.34 36.65 7.55
N SER A 190 -10.56 35.64 6.69
CA SER A 190 -10.33 35.66 5.23
C SER A 190 -11.25 34.65 4.49
N LEU A 191 -12.28 35.13 3.80
CA LEU A 191 -12.37 35.27 2.33
C LEU A 191 -11.28 34.59 1.47
N SER A 192 -11.64 33.51 0.76
CA SER A 192 -11.34 33.20 -0.66
C SER A 192 -11.95 31.82 -1.00
N ASP A 193 -13.22 31.77 -1.40
CA ASP A 193 -13.67 31.77 -2.79
C ASP A 193 -13.17 30.57 -3.62
N CYS A 194 -14.06 29.57 -3.78
CA CYS A 194 -14.24 28.83 -5.03
C CYS A 194 -15.71 28.41 -5.15
N THR A 195 -16.51 29.33 -5.72
CA THR A 195 -17.49 29.09 -6.79
C THR A 195 -18.69 28.17 -6.46
N ARG A 196 -19.84 28.73 -6.04
CA ARG A 196 -21.08 29.00 -6.83
C ARG A 196 -21.46 27.88 -7.82
N LEU A 197 -22.65 27.28 -7.75
CA LEU A 197 -23.96 27.91 -7.97
C LEU A 197 -25.10 27.19 -7.22
N PRO A 198 -26.08 27.93 -6.66
CA PRO A 198 -27.43 27.47 -6.36
C PRO A 198 -28.42 27.97 -7.43
N GLU A 199 -29.30 27.11 -7.95
CA GLU A 199 -30.44 27.57 -8.75
C GLU A 199 -31.66 27.76 -7.84
N ARG A 200 -32.12 29.01 -7.75
CA ARG A 200 -33.30 29.44 -6.98
C ARG A 200 -34.58 29.11 -7.75
N SER A 201 -35.55 28.62 -6.98
CA SER A 201 -37.01 28.82 -7.06
C SER A 201 -37.56 29.77 -8.15
N PHE A 202 -38.57 29.28 -8.88
CA PHE A 202 -39.67 30.13 -9.37
C PHE A 202 -41.01 29.61 -8.83
N GLN A 203 -41.83 30.58 -8.46
CA GLN A 203 -43.04 30.50 -7.64
C GLN A 203 -44.25 30.41 -8.57
N ASP A 204 -45.23 29.55 -8.27
CA ASP A 204 -46.58 29.75 -8.77
C ASP A 204 -47.60 29.50 -7.66
N HIS A 205 -48.33 30.56 -7.36
CA HIS A 205 -49.37 30.66 -6.35
C HIS A 205 -50.70 30.50 -7.08
N ASN A 206 -51.46 29.42 -6.84
CA ASN A 206 -52.90 29.46 -7.10
C ASN A 206 -53.72 28.47 -6.26
N ILE A 207 -54.39 29.04 -5.25
CA ILE A 207 -55.81 28.91 -4.89
C ILE A 207 -56.45 27.52 -5.06
N GLY A 208 -56.78 26.88 -3.94
CA GLY A 208 -57.84 25.87 -3.93
C GLY A 208 -57.77 24.83 -2.82
N GLN A 209 -57.86 25.22 -1.53
CA GLN A 209 -58.21 24.23 -0.49
C GLN A 209 -58.82 24.79 0.81
N THR A 210 -59.42 25.98 0.77
CA THR A 210 -60.14 26.57 1.92
C THR A 210 -61.67 26.52 1.75
N LEU A 211 -62.22 25.38 1.33
CA LEU A 211 -63.67 25.12 1.30
C LEU A 211 -63.99 23.63 1.53
N ARG A 212 -63.68 23.10 2.72
CA ARG A 212 -64.22 21.80 3.16
C ARG A 212 -64.46 21.66 4.66
N ASN A 213 -64.65 22.77 5.40
CA ASN A 213 -64.95 22.72 6.85
C ASN A 213 -66.23 23.52 7.21
N SER A 214 -67.24 23.57 6.35
CA SER A 214 -68.50 24.26 6.65
C SER A 214 -69.76 23.48 6.27
N PHE A 215 -69.70 22.14 6.23
CA PHE A 215 -70.88 21.26 6.17
C PHE A 215 -70.55 19.88 6.76
N ALA A 216 -70.55 19.80 8.10
CA ALA A 216 -70.97 18.67 8.95
C ALA A 216 -70.63 19.01 10.40
#